data_AF-A0A2N6FVP6-F1
#
_entry.id   AF-A0A2N6FVP6-F1
#
_cell.length_a   1.000
_cell.length_b   1.000
_cell.length_c   1.000
_cell.angle_alpha   90.00
_cell.angle_beta   90.00
_cell.angle_gamma   90.00
#
_symmetry.space_group_name_H-M   'P 1'
#
loop_
_entity.id
_entity.type
_entity.pdbx_description
1 polymer ?
#
loop_
_entity_poly.entity_id
_entity_poly.type
_entity_poly.pdbx_seq_one_letter_code
_entity_poly.pdbx_strand_id
1 'polypeptide(L)'
;MTCSATYVVTQADVNSGNIHNTATASGLSPKGDPVSAIDSEDVTVPSGTVTLLKLTNGEMSTDMFWDFTLNGPGISTSDSTTNLNNLLDLGAPRLSVGVTYTVCETDIWSGWTSVWRADIDRDGNAEIIPAYNPNATDEPPQDLGVRCYDFTVQEDETLAFEVDNRYPGGDPRTIGYWKNWNTCSGGNQHLTAAKLGGPDAGVYILNDILNSPGVTLGNFPLGPEDCEAAVNILDKSDVRTGKKRANDAAYALASQLLAAKLNHAAGAETCTAVQQAILEADQLLIKIGFDGTGRYLDPKHKGNDRTTALELANTLDLYNNGELCD
;
A
#
# COMPACT_ATOMS: atom_id res chain seq x y z
N MET A 1 45.01 24.97 27.23
CA MET A 1 43.57 24.84 27.50
C MET A 1 42.97 24.12 26.31
N THR A 2 42.16 23.10 26.54
CA THR A 2 41.46 22.39 25.47
C THR A 2 39.97 22.64 25.69
N CYS A 3 39.30 23.18 24.67
CA CYS A 3 37.86 23.41 24.67
C CYS A 3 37.23 22.44 23.67
N SER A 4 36.14 21.79 24.08
CA SER A 4 35.39 20.84 23.24
C SER A 4 33.93 21.25 23.21
N ALA A 5 33.30 21.16 22.04
CA ALA A 5 31.87 21.32 21.84
C ALA A 5 31.36 20.15 20.99
N THR A 6 30.12 19.72 21.24
CA THR A 6 29.45 18.70 20.44
C THR A 6 28.39 19.38 19.58
N TYR A 7 28.37 19.02 18.30
CA TYR A 7 27.37 19.48 17.34
C TYR A 7 26.58 18.27 16.83
N VAL A 8 25.25 18.36 16.82
CA VAL A 8 24.38 17.33 16.24
C VAL A 8 24.12 17.72 14.79
N VAL A 9 24.59 16.90 13.86
CA VAL A 9 24.37 17.08 12.43
C VAL A 9 22.88 17.07 12.11
N THR A 10 22.44 18.04 11.32
CA THR A 10 21.06 18.20 10.87
C THR A 10 20.92 17.85 9.39
N GLN A 11 19.68 17.64 8.92
CA GLN A 11 19.42 17.42 7.49
C GLN A 11 19.83 18.64 6.63
N ALA A 12 19.84 19.86 7.19
CA ALA A 12 20.32 21.04 6.48
C ALA A 12 21.84 20.99 6.24
N ASP A 13 22.61 20.41 7.17
CA ASP A 13 24.05 20.21 7.00
C ASP A 13 24.35 19.13 5.96
N VAL A 14 23.57 18.05 5.94
CA VAL A 14 23.65 16.99 4.93
C VAL A 14 23.36 17.54 3.53
N ASN A 15 22.30 18.35 3.41
CA ASN A 15 21.96 19.05 2.17
C ASN A 15 23.08 20.02 1.75
N SER A 16 23.75 20.67 2.70
CA SER A 16 24.89 21.56 2.44
C SER A 16 26.17 20.80 2.09
N GLY A 17 26.30 19.56 2.56
CA GLY A 17 27.47 18.68 2.36
C GLY A 17 28.68 18.98 3.22
N ASN A 18 28.68 20.09 3.95
CA ASN A 18 29.80 20.53 4.75
C ASN A 18 29.33 21.37 5.94
N ILE A 19 30.02 21.23 7.07
CA ILE A 19 29.88 22.07 8.26
C ILE A 19 31.16 22.90 8.42
N HIS A 20 31.02 24.22 8.33
CA HIS A 20 32.11 25.16 8.60
C HIS A 20 32.24 25.42 10.10
N ASN A 21 33.36 25.04 10.71
CA ASN A 21 33.63 25.25 12.13
C ASN A 21 34.69 26.34 12.30
N THR A 22 34.34 27.47 12.91
CA THR A 22 35.27 28.57 13.21
C THR A 22 35.55 28.66 14.71
N ALA A 23 36.82 28.61 15.11
CA ALA A 23 37.25 28.79 16.49
C ALA A 23 37.93 30.15 16.66
N THR A 24 37.55 30.89 17.71
CA THR A 24 38.21 32.16 18.08
C THR A 24 38.83 32.03 19.46
N ALA A 25 40.10 32.37 19.59
CA ALA A 25 40.81 32.46 20.85
C ALA A 25 41.20 33.92 21.12
N SER A 26 40.99 34.40 22.35
CA SER A 26 41.38 35.74 22.78
C SER A 26 42.19 35.69 24.08
N GLY A 27 43.14 36.61 24.24
CA GLY A 27 43.96 36.70 25.45
C GLY A 27 44.59 38.07 25.63
N LEU A 28 45.44 38.20 26.65
CA LEU A 28 46.24 39.40 26.90
C LEU A 28 47.72 39.09 26.68
N SER A 29 48.44 40.01 26.04
CA SER A 29 49.90 39.95 25.91
C SER A 29 50.58 40.15 27.29
N PRO A 30 51.89 39.88 27.44
CA PRO A 30 52.61 40.22 28.67
C PRO A 30 52.55 41.70 29.08
N LYS A 31 52.18 42.60 28.14
CA LYS A 31 51.97 44.02 28.39
C LYS A 31 50.52 44.40 28.71
N GLY A 32 49.60 43.44 28.67
CA GLY A 32 48.17 43.65 28.91
C GLY A 32 47.35 44.01 27.67
N ASP A 33 47.94 43.95 26.47
CA ASP A 33 47.23 44.25 25.22
C ASP A 33 46.34 43.06 24.81
N PRO A 34 45.07 43.27 24.41
CA PRO A 34 44.23 42.20 23.89
C PRO A 34 44.78 41.68 22.56
N VAL A 35 44.82 40.36 22.43
CA VAL A 35 45.17 39.65 21.20
C VAL A 35 44.07 38.64 20.87
N SER A 36 43.86 38.38 19.59
CA SER A 36 42.93 37.33 19.13
C SER A 36 43.51 36.56 17.96
N ALA A 37 43.12 35.30 17.84
CA ALA A 37 43.40 34.43 16.71
C ALA A 37 42.10 33.73 16.30
N ILE A 38 41.94 33.53 15.01
CA ILE A 38 40.82 32.80 14.42
C ILE A 38 41.43 31.64 13.63
N ASP A 39 40.80 30.48 13.75
CA ASP A 39 41.10 29.31 12.96
C ASP A 39 39.78 28.67 12.48
N SER A 40 39.81 27.93 11.38
CA SER A 40 38.62 27.30 10.82
C SER A 40 38.91 25.93 10.21
N GLU A 41 37.94 25.04 10.32
CA GLU A 41 37.98 23.70 9.74
C GLU A 41 36.66 23.39 9.04
N ASP A 42 36.75 22.71 7.90
CA ASP A 42 35.59 22.29 7.12
C ASP A 42 35.39 20.78 7.32
N VAL A 43 34.22 20.38 7.80
CA VAL A 43 33.88 18.97 8.01
C VAL A 43 32.90 18.52 6.95
N THR A 44 33.33 17.65 6.04
CA THR A 44 32.42 17.00 5.08
C THR A 44 31.38 16.19 5.83
N VAL A 45 30.12 16.30 5.41
CA VAL A 45 29.02 15.52 5.97
C VAL A 45 28.78 14.31 5.07
N PRO A 46 29.02 13.07 5.54
CA PRO A 46 28.76 11.86 4.77
C PRO A 46 27.29 11.78 4.36
N SER A 47 27.04 11.45 3.10
CA SER A 47 25.69 11.27 2.57
C SER A 47 25.65 10.19 1.49
N GLY A 48 24.48 9.59 1.32
CA GLY A 48 24.16 8.77 0.15
C GLY A 48 22.94 9.30 -0.59
N THR A 49 22.49 8.57 -1.60
CA THR A 49 21.35 8.92 -2.45
C THR A 49 20.50 7.68 -2.73
N VAL A 50 19.29 7.88 -3.23
CA VAL A 50 18.38 6.81 -3.66
C VAL A 50 17.85 7.11 -5.06
N THR A 51 17.70 6.08 -5.88
CA THR A 51 17.03 6.16 -7.19
C THR A 51 16.02 5.03 -7.34
N LEU A 52 14.95 5.27 -8.07
CA LEU A 52 13.92 4.26 -8.30
C LEU A 52 13.60 4.14 -9.79
N LEU A 53 13.81 2.96 -10.36
CA LEU A 53 13.37 2.61 -11.71
C LEU A 53 12.01 1.93 -11.64
N LYS A 54 11.02 2.45 -12.38
CA LYS A 54 9.69 1.85 -12.46
C LYS A 54 9.47 1.04 -13.73
N LEU A 55 9.04 -0.21 -13.56
CA LEU A 55 8.57 -1.08 -14.62
C LEU A 55 7.09 -1.44 -14.42
N THR A 56 6.44 -1.81 -15.52
CA THR A 56 5.11 -2.38 -15.60
C THR A 56 5.21 -3.62 -16.46
N ASN A 57 4.88 -4.79 -15.92
CA ASN A 57 5.00 -6.06 -16.63
C ASN A 57 6.40 -6.27 -17.24
N GLY A 58 7.44 -5.82 -16.53
CA GLY A 58 8.84 -5.90 -16.97
C GLY A 58 9.27 -4.85 -18.00
N GLU A 59 8.40 -3.92 -18.40
CA GLU A 59 8.71 -2.88 -19.39
C GLU A 59 8.50 -1.47 -18.84
N MET A 60 9.17 -0.48 -19.43
CA MET A 60 8.88 0.92 -19.14
C MET A 60 7.54 1.31 -19.77
N SER A 61 6.59 1.79 -18.96
CA SER A 61 5.30 2.32 -19.42
C SER A 61 5.25 3.84 -19.34
N THR A 62 4.66 4.48 -20.35
CA THR A 62 4.29 5.91 -20.36
C THR A 62 2.81 6.17 -20.10
N ASP A 63 2.03 5.09 -20.08
CA ASP A 63 0.57 5.14 -20.06
C ASP A 63 0.00 4.83 -18.67
N MET A 64 0.85 4.34 -17.76
CA MET A 64 0.46 4.05 -16.39
C MET A 64 1.34 4.80 -15.40
N PHE A 65 0.69 5.41 -14.43
CA PHE A 65 1.29 6.28 -13.44
C PHE A 65 1.25 5.59 -12.09
N TRP A 66 2.39 5.59 -11.40
CA TRP A 66 2.54 5.05 -10.07
C TRP A 66 3.09 6.12 -9.15
N ASP A 67 2.51 6.19 -7.96
CA ASP A 67 2.84 7.19 -6.95
C ASP A 67 3.79 6.59 -5.92
N PHE A 68 4.85 7.34 -5.61
CA PHE A 68 5.81 6.98 -4.59
C PHE A 68 5.95 8.09 -3.56
N THR A 69 6.25 7.68 -2.35
CA THR A 69 6.64 8.58 -1.26
C THR A 69 7.99 8.16 -0.69
N LEU A 70 8.76 9.15 -0.25
CA LEU A 70 9.99 8.94 0.51
C LEU A 70 9.91 9.78 1.79
N ASN A 71 10.02 9.09 2.92
CA ASN A 71 9.90 9.69 4.23
C ASN A 71 11.09 9.30 5.12
N GLY A 72 11.51 10.22 5.98
CA GLY A 72 12.54 9.99 6.98
C GLY A 72 12.93 11.29 7.68
N PRO A 73 14.00 11.30 8.50
CA PRO A 73 14.42 12.50 9.20
C PRO A 73 14.69 13.67 8.25
N GLY A 74 13.89 14.74 8.37
CA GLY A 74 14.00 15.96 7.55
C GLY A 74 13.61 15.79 6.08
N ILE A 75 13.08 14.63 5.68
CA ILE A 75 12.68 14.33 4.30
C ILE A 75 11.22 13.83 4.30
N SER A 76 10.38 14.49 3.51
CA SER A 76 9.03 14.03 3.17
C SER A 76 8.72 14.55 1.78
N THR A 77 8.77 13.66 0.81
CA THR A 77 8.62 13.97 -0.61
C THR A 77 7.80 12.88 -1.28
N SER A 78 7.17 13.22 -2.38
CA SER A 78 6.41 12.29 -3.21
C SER A 78 6.66 12.63 -4.66
N ASP A 79 6.72 11.60 -5.50
CA ASP A 79 6.79 11.78 -6.93
C ASP A 79 5.95 10.71 -7.64
N SER A 80 5.52 11.03 -8.84
CA SER A 80 4.70 10.17 -9.68
C SER A 80 5.48 9.88 -10.96
N THR A 81 5.35 8.68 -11.51
CA THR A 81 6.07 8.28 -12.73
C THR A 81 5.58 9.07 -13.95
N THR A 82 6.06 10.30 -14.12
CA THR A 82 5.63 11.24 -15.15
C THR A 82 6.70 11.37 -16.23
N ASN A 83 6.80 10.36 -17.09
CA ASN A 83 7.40 10.41 -18.44
C ASN A 83 8.84 10.97 -18.60
N LEU A 84 9.72 10.78 -17.62
CA LEU A 84 11.18 10.89 -17.80
C LEU A 84 11.85 9.51 -17.60
N ASN A 85 11.87 8.69 -18.65
CA ASN A 85 12.58 7.39 -18.70
C ASN A 85 12.27 6.41 -17.55
N ASN A 86 11.14 6.59 -16.85
CA ASN A 86 10.73 5.83 -15.67
C ASN A 86 11.74 5.77 -14.51
N LEU A 87 12.74 6.65 -14.54
CA LEU A 87 13.62 6.88 -13.41
C LEU A 87 12.99 7.98 -12.59
N LEU A 88 12.44 7.61 -11.44
CA LEU A 88 11.85 8.54 -10.52
C LEU A 88 12.96 9.24 -9.74
N ASP A 89 13.02 10.56 -9.92
CA ASP A 89 13.86 11.41 -9.11
C ASP A 89 13.02 11.92 -7.95
N LEU A 90 13.12 11.24 -6.79
CA LEU A 90 12.41 11.59 -5.55
C LEU A 90 12.86 12.96 -4.96
N GLY A 91 13.38 13.87 -5.80
CA GLY A 91 13.89 15.19 -5.46
C GLY A 91 15.40 15.23 -5.17
N ALA A 92 16.14 14.19 -5.60
CA ALA A 92 17.56 13.98 -5.34
C ALA A 92 18.01 14.29 -3.90
N PRO A 93 17.29 13.82 -2.84
CA PRO A 93 17.66 14.19 -1.49
C PRO A 93 18.98 13.52 -1.09
N ARG A 94 19.88 14.30 -0.50
CA ARG A 94 21.04 13.73 0.21
C ARG A 94 20.53 13.07 1.49
N LEU A 95 20.78 11.78 1.61
CA LEU A 95 20.35 10.98 2.74
C LEU A 95 21.49 10.86 3.76
N SER A 96 21.15 10.99 5.04
CA SER A 96 22.10 10.81 6.13
C SER A 96 22.55 9.34 6.20
N VAL A 97 23.85 9.11 6.29
CA VAL A 97 24.41 7.74 6.38
C VAL A 97 23.95 7.02 7.64
N GLY A 98 23.55 5.76 7.51
CA GLY A 98 23.12 4.91 8.63
C GLY A 98 21.76 5.30 9.26
N VAL A 99 21.05 6.26 8.69
CA VAL A 99 19.70 6.65 9.10
C VAL A 99 18.66 5.88 8.28
N THR A 100 17.58 5.46 8.93
CA THR A 100 16.47 4.75 8.26
C THR A 100 15.56 5.74 7.54
N TYR A 101 15.30 5.42 6.28
CA TYR A 101 14.31 6.06 5.42
C TYR A 101 13.31 5.00 4.95
N THR A 102 12.09 5.42 4.65
CA THR A 102 11.02 4.56 4.13
C THR A 102 10.60 5.08 2.76
N VAL A 103 10.70 4.22 1.75
CA VAL A 103 10.11 4.45 0.43
C VAL A 103 8.85 3.60 0.32
N CYS A 104 7.76 4.17 -0.21
CA CYS A 104 6.51 3.44 -0.41
C CYS A 104 5.98 3.69 -1.82
N GLU A 105 5.50 2.65 -2.47
CA GLU A 105 4.55 2.74 -3.58
C GLU A 105 3.12 2.78 -3.03
N THR A 106 2.28 3.65 -3.57
CA THR A 106 0.88 3.82 -3.14
C THR A 106 -0.11 3.52 -4.26
N ASP A 107 -1.37 3.33 -3.88
CA ASP A 107 -2.50 3.15 -4.81
C ASP A 107 -2.40 1.93 -5.74
N ILE A 108 -1.75 0.85 -5.30
CA ILE A 108 -1.67 -0.40 -6.06
C ILE A 108 -3.06 -1.05 -6.12
N TRP A 109 -3.58 -1.32 -7.32
CA TRP A 109 -4.94 -1.85 -7.51
C TRP A 109 -5.04 -3.37 -7.29
N SER A 110 -6.28 -3.86 -7.10
CA SER A 110 -6.53 -5.31 -7.02
C SER A 110 -6.10 -6.00 -8.31
N GLY A 111 -5.46 -7.16 -8.17
CA GLY A 111 -4.90 -7.91 -9.30
C GLY A 111 -3.51 -7.47 -9.73
N TRP A 112 -2.96 -6.41 -9.14
CA TRP A 112 -1.58 -5.97 -9.33
C TRP A 112 -0.71 -6.40 -8.15
N THR A 113 0.50 -6.89 -8.45
CA THR A 113 1.54 -7.13 -7.44
C THR A 113 2.72 -6.21 -7.72
N SER A 114 3.39 -5.75 -6.66
CA SER A 114 4.55 -4.86 -6.75
C SER A 114 5.81 -5.63 -6.35
N VAL A 115 6.68 -5.89 -7.32
CA VAL A 115 7.92 -6.65 -7.11
C VAL A 115 9.08 -5.68 -6.97
N TRP A 116 9.74 -5.72 -5.81
CA TRP A 116 10.83 -4.81 -5.49
C TRP A 116 12.17 -5.51 -5.59
N ARG A 117 13.15 -4.83 -6.17
CA ARG A 117 14.54 -5.29 -6.20
C ARG A 117 15.52 -4.19 -5.82
N ALA A 118 16.53 -4.55 -5.04
CA ALA A 118 17.64 -3.66 -4.69
C ALA A 118 18.87 -4.48 -4.26
N ASP A 119 20.05 -3.88 -4.39
CA ASP A 119 21.31 -4.41 -3.87
C ASP A 119 21.51 -3.93 -2.42
N ILE A 120 20.85 -4.62 -1.48
CA ILE A 120 20.85 -4.22 -0.05
C ILE A 120 22.11 -4.70 0.67
N ASP A 121 22.67 -5.83 0.27
CA ASP A 121 23.89 -6.41 0.85
C ASP A 121 25.18 -5.86 0.22
N ARG A 122 25.06 -5.11 -0.88
CA ARG A 122 26.12 -4.37 -1.57
C ARG A 122 27.15 -5.29 -2.20
N ASP A 123 26.70 -6.40 -2.75
CA ASP A 123 27.54 -7.36 -3.45
C ASP A 123 27.64 -7.06 -4.97
N GLY A 124 26.89 -6.06 -5.45
CA GLY A 124 26.78 -5.66 -6.85
C GLY A 124 25.60 -6.28 -7.60
N ASN A 125 24.77 -7.09 -6.94
CA ASN A 125 23.63 -7.78 -7.53
C ASN A 125 22.32 -7.41 -6.83
N ALA A 126 21.36 -6.85 -7.58
CA ALA A 126 20.04 -6.57 -7.05
C ALA A 126 19.21 -7.86 -6.88
N GLU A 127 18.69 -8.08 -5.69
CA GLU A 127 17.83 -9.21 -5.33
C GLU A 127 16.39 -8.77 -5.08
N ILE A 128 15.44 -9.71 -5.07
CA ILE A 128 14.05 -9.41 -4.68
C ILE A 128 14.02 -9.12 -3.18
N ILE A 129 13.42 -8.00 -2.80
CA ILE A 129 13.27 -7.58 -1.41
C ILE A 129 11.78 -7.60 -0.98
N PRO A 130 11.48 -7.97 0.28
CA PRO A 130 10.10 -8.05 0.73
C PRO A 130 9.58 -6.65 1.13
N ALA A 131 8.89 -5.98 0.21
CA ALA A 131 8.15 -4.77 0.55
C ALA A 131 6.91 -5.12 1.39
N TYR A 132 6.67 -4.38 2.47
CA TYR A 132 5.63 -4.67 3.44
C TYR A 132 4.39 -3.79 3.26
N ASN A 133 3.22 -4.28 3.65
CA ASN A 133 2.02 -3.47 3.80
C ASN A 133 2.08 -2.70 5.14
N PRO A 134 2.17 -1.36 5.13
CA PRO A 134 2.26 -0.57 6.37
C PRO A 134 0.98 -0.62 7.23
N ASN A 135 -0.13 -1.09 6.67
CA ASN A 135 -1.44 -1.20 7.33
C ASN A 135 -1.77 -2.64 7.78
N ALA A 136 -0.81 -3.57 7.69
CA ALA A 136 -1.01 -4.97 8.07
C ALA A 136 -1.38 -5.16 9.56
N THR A 137 -1.01 -4.21 10.43
CA THR A 137 -1.30 -4.27 11.87
C THR A 137 -2.50 -3.40 12.30
N ASP A 138 -3.23 -2.81 11.36
CA ASP A 138 -4.45 -2.08 11.70
C ASP A 138 -5.49 -3.04 12.32
N GLU A 139 -6.47 -2.51 13.06
CA GLU A 139 -7.56 -3.31 13.62
C GLU A 139 -8.93 -2.87 13.04
N PRO A 140 -9.50 -3.62 12.07
CA PRO A 140 -8.96 -4.83 11.44
C PRO A 140 -7.82 -4.52 10.45
N PRO A 141 -6.98 -5.52 10.09
CA PRO A 141 -5.92 -5.36 9.10
C PRO A 141 -6.48 -4.81 7.79
N GLN A 142 -5.71 -3.95 7.13
CA GLN A 142 -6.11 -3.37 5.85
C GLN A 142 -4.99 -3.50 4.84
N ASP A 143 -5.28 -4.08 3.68
CA ASP A 143 -4.47 -3.85 2.48
C ASP A 143 -5.12 -2.77 1.62
N LEU A 144 -4.53 -1.58 1.67
CA LEU A 144 -4.93 -0.42 0.88
C LEU A 144 -4.13 -0.28 -0.41
N GLY A 145 -3.31 -1.28 -0.77
CA GLY A 145 -2.44 -1.22 -1.94
C GLY A 145 -1.22 -0.34 -1.73
N VAL A 146 -0.66 -0.35 -0.52
CA VAL A 146 0.61 0.33 -0.20
C VAL A 146 1.68 -0.72 0.04
N ARG A 147 2.85 -0.54 -0.56
CA ARG A 147 4.03 -1.39 -0.35
C ARG A 147 5.22 -0.51 -0.01
N CYS A 148 5.81 -0.72 1.16
CA CYS A 148 6.89 0.08 1.70
C CYS A 148 8.16 -0.76 1.91
N TYR A 149 9.31 -0.10 1.87
CA TYR A 149 10.58 -0.69 2.26
C TYR A 149 11.40 0.30 3.07
N ASP A 150 11.93 -0.16 4.20
CA ASP A 150 12.81 0.60 5.07
C ASP A 150 14.27 0.31 4.71
N PHE A 151 15.06 1.35 4.47
CA PHE A 151 16.45 1.23 4.03
C PHE A 151 17.38 2.24 4.69
N THR A 152 18.68 2.01 4.57
CA THR A 152 19.74 2.96 4.97
C THR A 152 20.74 3.10 3.82
N VAL A 153 21.49 4.21 3.81
CA VAL A 153 22.57 4.43 2.84
C VAL A 153 23.96 4.48 3.47
N GLN A 154 25.00 4.13 2.70
CA GLN A 154 26.41 4.38 2.99
C GLN A 154 26.91 5.69 2.36
N GLU A 155 28.09 6.13 2.79
CA GLU A 155 28.76 7.31 2.25
C GLU A 155 29.05 7.15 0.75
N ASP A 156 28.67 8.16 -0.03
CA ASP A 156 28.84 8.23 -1.48
C ASP A 156 28.15 7.10 -2.26
N GLU A 157 27.21 6.36 -1.65
CA GLU A 157 26.41 5.36 -2.35
C GLU A 157 25.18 5.98 -3.05
N THR A 158 24.75 5.32 -4.12
CA THR A 158 23.40 5.47 -4.66
C THR A 158 22.69 4.13 -4.56
N LEU A 159 21.77 4.00 -3.60
CA LEU A 159 20.93 2.80 -3.49
C LEU A 159 19.87 2.83 -4.59
N ALA A 160 19.90 1.84 -5.48
CA ALA A 160 18.96 1.74 -6.59
C ALA A 160 17.87 0.72 -6.30
N PHE A 161 16.62 1.15 -6.37
CA PHE A 161 15.45 0.28 -6.42
C PHE A 161 14.98 0.09 -7.85
N GLU A 162 14.57 -1.12 -8.18
CA GLU A 162 13.75 -1.44 -9.35
C GLU A 162 12.40 -1.96 -8.82
N VAL A 163 11.31 -1.31 -9.21
CA VAL A 163 9.95 -1.70 -8.81
C VAL A 163 9.16 -2.06 -10.06
N ASP A 164 8.71 -3.30 -10.15
CA ASP A 164 7.96 -3.84 -11.29
C ASP A 164 6.55 -4.23 -10.86
N ASN A 165 5.56 -3.51 -11.38
CA ASN A 165 4.15 -3.84 -11.08
C ASN A 165 3.61 -4.75 -12.15
N ARG A 166 3.14 -5.92 -11.73
CA ARG A 166 2.73 -7.00 -12.62
C ARG A 166 1.24 -7.25 -12.54
N TYR A 167 0.66 -7.50 -13.70
CA TYR A 167 -0.75 -7.79 -13.88
C TYR A 167 -0.95 -8.68 -15.12
N PRO A 168 -1.91 -9.64 -15.09
CA PRO A 168 -2.75 -10.02 -13.95
C PRO A 168 -2.04 -11.02 -13.02
N GLY A 169 -2.75 -11.50 -12.00
CA GLY A 169 -2.26 -12.49 -11.04
C GLY A 169 -1.59 -11.86 -9.81
N GLY A 170 -1.94 -10.62 -9.48
CA GLY A 170 -1.42 -9.92 -8.32
C GLY A 170 -2.33 -10.00 -7.10
N ASP A 171 -2.16 -9.03 -6.20
CA ASP A 171 -2.69 -9.11 -4.86
C ASP A 171 -4.20 -8.76 -4.80
N PRO A 172 -5.00 -9.43 -3.96
CA PRO A 172 -6.38 -9.07 -3.69
C PRO A 172 -6.48 -7.78 -2.84
N ARG A 173 -7.68 -7.20 -2.75
CA ARG A 173 -7.96 -6.01 -1.94
C ARG A 173 -9.11 -6.22 -0.98
N THR A 174 -9.05 -5.52 0.14
CA THR A 174 -10.02 -5.65 1.23
C THR A 174 -11.43 -5.18 0.83
N ILE A 175 -12.42 -5.52 1.66
CA ILE A 175 -13.79 -4.98 1.56
C ILE A 175 -13.77 -3.44 1.51
N GLY A 176 -12.85 -2.79 2.24
CA GLY A 176 -12.73 -1.33 2.30
C GLY A 176 -12.44 -0.71 0.93
N TYR A 177 -11.56 -1.35 0.15
CA TYR A 177 -11.27 -0.95 -1.23
C TYR A 177 -12.57 -0.92 -2.06
N TRP A 178 -13.28 -2.04 -2.15
CA TRP A 178 -14.49 -2.15 -2.98
C TRP A 178 -15.63 -1.21 -2.55
N LYS A 179 -15.73 -0.89 -1.25
CA LYS A 179 -16.70 0.09 -0.73
C LYS A 179 -16.40 1.54 -1.11
N ASN A 180 -15.14 1.85 -1.39
CA ASN A 180 -14.67 3.20 -1.72
C ASN A 180 -14.42 3.37 -3.23
N TRP A 181 -14.08 2.30 -3.94
CA TRP A 181 -13.80 2.26 -5.38
C TRP A 181 -15.06 1.92 -6.17
N ASN A 182 -16.01 2.86 -6.20
CA ASN A 182 -17.26 2.76 -6.95
C ASN A 182 -17.85 4.15 -7.25
N THR A 183 -18.93 4.19 -8.03
CA THR A 183 -19.60 5.45 -8.41
C THR A 183 -20.87 5.75 -7.61
N CYS A 184 -21.31 4.85 -6.73
CA CYS A 184 -22.59 4.95 -6.03
C CYS A 184 -22.47 5.35 -4.56
N SER A 185 -21.26 5.28 -3.98
CA SER A 185 -20.93 5.85 -2.67
C SER A 185 -20.15 7.16 -2.88
N GLY A 186 -20.18 8.07 -1.91
CA GLY A 186 -19.66 9.44 -2.05
C GLY A 186 -18.13 9.59 -2.20
N GLY A 187 -17.41 8.53 -2.59
CA GLY A 187 -15.97 8.54 -2.84
C GLY A 187 -15.61 9.05 -4.25
N ASN A 188 -14.41 9.63 -4.39
CA ASN A 188 -13.88 10.13 -5.67
C ASN A 188 -12.89 9.17 -6.34
N GLN A 189 -12.63 8.00 -5.76
CA GLN A 189 -11.65 7.03 -6.24
C GLN A 189 -11.96 6.53 -7.66
N HIS A 190 -13.23 6.51 -8.06
CA HIS A 190 -13.63 6.20 -9.43
C HIS A 190 -13.08 7.19 -10.47
N LEU A 191 -12.84 8.45 -10.09
CA LEU A 191 -12.20 9.43 -10.97
C LEU A 191 -10.73 9.12 -11.21
N THR A 192 -10.05 8.53 -10.22
CA THR A 192 -8.67 8.06 -10.37
C THR A 192 -8.62 6.88 -11.34
N ALA A 193 -9.49 5.87 -11.15
CA ALA A 193 -9.58 4.73 -12.05
C ALA A 193 -9.82 5.15 -13.51
N ALA A 194 -10.75 6.08 -13.74
CA ALA A 194 -11.06 6.58 -15.09
C ALA A 194 -9.87 7.28 -15.77
N LYS A 195 -9.03 8.02 -15.02
CA LYS A 195 -7.84 8.69 -15.57
C LYS A 195 -6.75 7.71 -16.00
N LEU A 196 -6.73 6.53 -15.40
CA LEU A 196 -5.70 5.51 -15.62
C LEU A 196 -6.08 4.49 -16.71
N GLY A 197 -7.21 4.70 -17.40
CA GLY A 197 -7.68 3.78 -18.45
C GLY A 197 -8.67 2.71 -17.96
N GLY A 198 -9.00 2.68 -16.66
CA GLY A 198 -10.03 1.79 -16.11
C GLY A 198 -9.75 0.31 -16.38
N PRO A 199 -10.78 -0.51 -16.68
CA PRO A 199 -10.63 -1.95 -16.91
C PRO A 199 -9.62 -2.34 -17.99
N ASP A 200 -9.49 -1.54 -19.06
CA ASP A 200 -8.53 -1.82 -20.15
C ASP A 200 -7.07 -1.74 -19.66
N ALA A 201 -6.83 -0.97 -18.60
CA ALA A 201 -5.55 -0.87 -17.91
C ALA A 201 -5.47 -1.74 -16.65
N GLY A 202 -6.40 -2.68 -16.44
CA GLY A 202 -6.44 -3.52 -15.24
C GLY A 202 -6.82 -2.78 -13.97
N VAL A 203 -7.45 -1.60 -14.06
CA VAL A 203 -7.89 -0.79 -12.91
C VAL A 203 -9.41 -0.88 -12.79
N TYR A 204 -9.89 -1.75 -11.90
CA TYR A 204 -11.31 -2.04 -11.74
C TYR A 204 -11.92 -1.28 -10.57
N ILE A 205 -13.11 -0.72 -10.80
CA ILE A 205 -14.04 -0.34 -9.73
C ILE A 205 -15.16 -1.38 -9.59
N LEU A 206 -15.91 -1.31 -8.49
CA LEU A 206 -17.05 -2.20 -8.23
C LEU A 206 -18.01 -2.29 -9.44
N ASN A 207 -18.38 -1.14 -10.01
CA ASN A 207 -19.33 -1.06 -11.11
C ASN A 207 -18.87 -1.81 -12.36
N ASP A 208 -17.56 -1.83 -12.66
CA ASP A 208 -17.04 -2.48 -13.86
C ASP A 208 -17.33 -3.98 -13.84
N ILE A 209 -17.09 -4.60 -12.68
CA ILE A 209 -17.30 -6.04 -12.48
C ILE A 209 -18.80 -6.37 -12.40
N LEU A 210 -19.61 -5.50 -11.77
CA LEU A 210 -21.06 -5.66 -11.76
C LEU A 210 -21.68 -5.54 -13.16
N ASN A 211 -21.08 -4.73 -14.04
CA ASN A 211 -21.51 -4.57 -15.42
C ASN A 211 -21.14 -5.77 -16.29
N SER A 212 -19.94 -6.33 -16.09
CA SER A 212 -19.46 -7.49 -16.82
C SER A 212 -18.40 -8.23 -16.01
N PRO A 213 -18.61 -9.51 -15.63
CA PRO A 213 -19.73 -10.39 -15.99
C PRO A 213 -20.98 -10.26 -15.10
N GLY A 214 -20.97 -9.42 -14.07
CA GLY A 214 -21.93 -9.46 -12.96
C GLY A 214 -21.49 -10.45 -11.88
N VAL A 215 -22.08 -10.36 -10.69
CA VAL A 215 -21.73 -11.21 -9.54
C VAL A 215 -23.00 -11.84 -8.96
N THR A 216 -22.93 -13.09 -8.53
CA THR A 216 -24.00 -13.72 -7.72
C THR A 216 -23.48 -14.04 -6.33
N LEU A 217 -24.36 -14.01 -5.33
CA LEU A 217 -24.10 -14.50 -3.98
C LEU A 217 -25.12 -15.61 -3.69
N GLY A 218 -24.71 -16.85 -3.94
CA GLY A 218 -25.66 -17.94 -4.13
C GLY A 218 -26.62 -17.66 -5.29
N ASN A 219 -27.91 -17.50 -4.99
CA ASN A 219 -28.95 -17.17 -5.99
C ASN A 219 -29.28 -15.67 -6.06
N PHE A 220 -28.64 -14.81 -5.26
CA PHE A 220 -28.87 -13.37 -5.27
C PHE A 220 -27.97 -12.70 -6.31
N PRO A 221 -28.50 -12.19 -7.44
CA PRO A 221 -27.70 -11.50 -8.46
C PRO A 221 -27.41 -10.06 -8.05
N LEU A 222 -26.22 -9.59 -8.42
CA LEU A 222 -25.78 -8.21 -8.36
C LEU A 222 -25.29 -7.81 -9.75
N GLY A 223 -26.05 -6.96 -10.42
CA GLY A 223 -25.79 -6.48 -11.78
C GLY A 223 -25.51 -4.98 -11.86
N PRO A 224 -25.59 -4.39 -13.07
CA PRO A 224 -25.26 -2.99 -13.34
C PRO A 224 -25.97 -1.96 -12.45
N GLU A 225 -27.21 -2.23 -12.07
CA GLU A 225 -28.05 -1.31 -11.28
C GLU A 225 -27.87 -1.50 -9.76
N ASP A 226 -27.13 -2.51 -9.33
CA ASP A 226 -27.08 -2.97 -7.95
C ASP A 226 -25.85 -2.46 -7.16
N CYS A 227 -25.20 -1.38 -7.62
CA CYS A 227 -24.01 -0.85 -6.96
C CYS A 227 -24.27 -0.52 -5.47
N GLU A 228 -25.38 0.16 -5.14
CA GLU A 228 -25.73 0.46 -3.75
C GLU A 228 -26.03 -0.82 -2.94
N ALA A 229 -26.67 -1.80 -3.56
CA ALA A 229 -26.93 -3.10 -2.93
C ALA A 229 -25.62 -3.84 -2.63
N ALA A 230 -24.68 -3.86 -3.57
CA ALA A 230 -23.35 -4.44 -3.40
C ALA A 230 -22.56 -3.73 -2.28
N VAL A 231 -22.58 -2.39 -2.24
CA VAL A 231 -21.98 -1.61 -1.13
C VAL A 231 -22.64 -1.96 0.21
N ASN A 232 -23.97 -2.10 0.25
CA ASN A 232 -24.68 -2.52 1.46
C ASN A 232 -24.26 -3.93 1.91
N ILE A 233 -24.10 -4.89 1.00
CA ILE A 233 -23.61 -6.23 1.33
C ILE A 233 -22.18 -6.18 1.89
N LEU A 234 -21.26 -5.48 1.20
CA LEU A 234 -19.88 -5.27 1.68
C LEU A 234 -19.87 -4.64 3.08
N ASP A 235 -20.83 -3.75 3.34
CA ASP A 235 -21.02 -3.07 4.62
C ASP A 235 -21.78 -3.90 5.68
N LYS A 236 -22.14 -5.16 5.37
CA LYS A 236 -22.91 -6.08 6.22
C LYS A 236 -24.26 -5.47 6.61
N SER A 237 -24.92 -4.85 5.65
CA SER A 237 -26.18 -4.11 5.79
C SER A 237 -27.25 -4.71 4.87
N ASP A 238 -28.48 -4.72 5.35
CA ASP A 238 -29.66 -5.16 4.60
C ASP A 238 -29.90 -4.26 3.38
N VAL A 239 -29.94 -4.82 2.17
CA VAL A 239 -29.89 -4.05 0.91
C VAL A 239 -31.10 -3.15 0.70
N ARG A 240 -32.23 -3.46 1.34
CA ARG A 240 -33.47 -2.69 1.22
C ARG A 240 -33.61 -1.63 2.30
N THR A 241 -33.19 -1.94 3.52
CA THR A 241 -33.42 -1.07 4.69
C THR A 241 -32.18 -0.30 5.14
N GLY A 242 -30.98 -0.62 4.63
CA GLY A 242 -29.71 -0.09 5.09
C GLY A 242 -29.36 -0.51 6.53
N LYS A 243 -30.17 -1.39 7.15
CA LYS A 243 -29.99 -1.76 8.55
C LYS A 243 -28.80 -2.68 8.70
N LYS A 244 -27.87 -2.32 9.58
CA LYS A 244 -26.72 -3.15 9.95
C LYS A 244 -27.13 -4.54 10.44
N ARG A 245 -26.46 -5.55 9.89
CA ARG A 245 -26.60 -6.97 10.19
C ARG A 245 -25.27 -7.60 10.62
N ALA A 246 -24.34 -6.81 11.16
CA ALA A 246 -23.00 -7.24 11.54
C ALA A 246 -22.93 -8.50 12.43
N ASN A 247 -23.97 -8.78 13.22
CA ASN A 247 -24.04 -9.97 14.08
C ASN A 247 -24.60 -11.23 13.38
N ASP A 248 -25.07 -11.11 12.14
CA ASP A 248 -25.59 -12.20 11.32
C ASP A 248 -24.44 -12.80 10.50
N ALA A 249 -24.17 -14.09 10.71
CA ALA A 249 -23.05 -14.75 10.05
C ALA A 249 -23.22 -14.86 8.53
N ALA A 250 -24.45 -14.83 8.03
CA ALA A 250 -24.70 -14.81 6.59
C ALA A 250 -24.22 -13.51 5.94
N TYR A 251 -24.39 -12.36 6.62
CA TYR A 251 -23.87 -11.08 6.13
C TYR A 251 -22.35 -10.99 6.26
N ALA A 252 -21.76 -11.60 7.29
CA ALA A 252 -20.31 -11.74 7.38
C ALA A 252 -19.76 -12.54 6.18
N LEU A 253 -20.34 -13.71 5.89
CA LEU A 253 -19.99 -14.54 4.74
C LEU A 253 -20.21 -13.82 3.40
N ALA A 254 -21.39 -13.26 3.19
CA ALA A 254 -21.74 -12.59 1.93
C ALA A 254 -20.82 -11.39 1.64
N SER A 255 -20.44 -10.61 2.67
CA SER A 255 -19.51 -9.49 2.50
C SER A 255 -18.13 -9.94 2.03
N GLN A 256 -17.59 -11.02 2.62
CA GLN A 256 -16.27 -11.54 2.27
C GLN A 256 -16.28 -12.27 0.93
N LEU A 257 -17.35 -13.01 0.63
CA LEU A 257 -17.54 -13.69 -0.65
C LEU A 257 -17.63 -12.67 -1.79
N LEU A 258 -18.38 -11.58 -1.61
CA LEU A 258 -18.48 -10.52 -2.61
C LEU A 258 -17.10 -9.92 -2.90
N ALA A 259 -16.35 -9.51 -1.87
CA ALA A 259 -15.00 -9.00 -2.06
C ALA A 259 -14.07 -10.03 -2.74
N ALA A 260 -14.16 -11.31 -2.37
CA ALA A 260 -13.33 -12.35 -2.98
C ALA A 260 -13.62 -12.54 -4.48
N LYS A 261 -14.90 -12.52 -4.87
CA LYS A 261 -15.31 -12.59 -6.27
C LYS A 261 -14.90 -11.35 -7.07
N LEU A 262 -14.98 -10.16 -6.45
CA LEU A 262 -14.52 -8.91 -7.06
C LEU A 262 -13.01 -8.94 -7.29
N ASN A 263 -12.23 -9.39 -6.30
CA ASN A 263 -10.78 -9.56 -6.44
C ASN A 263 -10.43 -10.54 -7.57
N HIS A 264 -11.09 -11.70 -7.61
CA HIS A 264 -10.86 -12.67 -8.68
C HIS A 264 -11.18 -12.08 -10.06
N ALA A 265 -12.31 -11.37 -10.19
CA ALA A 265 -12.69 -10.73 -11.45
C ALA A 265 -11.76 -9.58 -11.86
N ALA A 266 -11.15 -8.89 -10.89
CA ALA A 266 -10.14 -7.86 -11.13
C ALA A 266 -8.79 -8.44 -11.57
N GLY A 267 -8.60 -9.76 -11.49
CA GLY A 267 -7.35 -10.44 -11.86
C GLY A 267 -6.43 -10.76 -10.69
N ALA A 268 -6.92 -10.75 -9.45
CA ALA A 268 -6.15 -11.24 -8.31
C ALA A 268 -5.87 -12.75 -8.43
N GLU A 269 -4.69 -13.16 -7.99
CA GLU A 269 -4.30 -14.57 -7.94
C GLU A 269 -5.26 -15.38 -7.08
N THR A 270 -5.43 -16.66 -7.40
CA THR A 270 -6.24 -17.58 -6.60
C THR A 270 -5.51 -18.88 -6.34
N CYS A 271 -5.75 -19.46 -5.18
CA CYS A 271 -5.30 -20.78 -4.79
C CYS A 271 -6.48 -21.74 -4.58
N THR A 272 -6.18 -23.04 -4.42
CA THR A 272 -7.23 -24.06 -4.23
C THR A 272 -8.12 -23.76 -3.01
N ALA A 273 -7.54 -23.23 -1.93
CA ALA A 273 -8.26 -22.90 -0.70
C ALA A 273 -9.35 -21.83 -0.93
N VAL A 274 -9.03 -20.72 -1.59
CA VAL A 274 -10.04 -19.68 -1.89
C VAL A 274 -11.09 -20.18 -2.88
N GLN A 275 -10.70 -20.96 -3.89
CA GLN A 275 -11.63 -21.51 -4.88
C GLN A 275 -12.67 -22.42 -4.21
N GLN A 276 -12.25 -23.27 -3.27
CA GLN A 276 -13.14 -24.10 -2.47
C GLN A 276 -14.02 -23.25 -1.54
N ALA A 277 -13.44 -22.28 -0.84
CA ALA A 277 -14.20 -21.40 0.06
C ALA A 277 -15.29 -20.60 -0.68
N ILE A 278 -15.01 -20.10 -1.88
CA ILE A 278 -15.99 -19.42 -2.73
C ILE A 278 -17.16 -20.35 -3.07
N LEU A 279 -16.85 -21.58 -3.51
CA LEU A 279 -17.87 -22.57 -3.88
C LEU A 279 -18.76 -22.96 -2.69
N GLU A 280 -18.15 -23.27 -1.55
CA GLU A 280 -18.87 -23.65 -0.33
C GLU A 280 -19.70 -22.50 0.23
N ALA A 281 -19.17 -21.27 0.16
CA ALA A 281 -19.90 -20.07 0.56
C ALA A 281 -21.14 -19.85 -0.31
N ASP A 282 -21.03 -19.97 -1.64
CA ASP A 282 -22.19 -19.89 -2.53
C ASP A 282 -23.24 -20.96 -2.22
N GLN A 283 -22.82 -22.21 -2.02
CA GLN A 283 -23.73 -23.30 -1.67
C GLN A 283 -24.45 -23.04 -0.34
N LEU A 284 -23.77 -22.48 0.65
CA LEU A 284 -24.37 -22.11 1.92
C LEU A 284 -25.37 -20.96 1.77
N LEU A 285 -25.04 -19.93 0.98
CA LEU A 285 -25.96 -18.84 0.68
C LEU A 285 -27.21 -19.31 -0.08
N ILE A 286 -27.07 -20.27 -1.00
CA ILE A 286 -28.21 -20.95 -1.65
C ILE A 286 -29.05 -21.69 -0.61
N LYS A 287 -28.42 -22.49 0.25
CA LYS A 287 -29.10 -23.30 1.27
C LYS A 287 -29.96 -22.46 2.21
N ILE A 288 -29.45 -21.31 2.66
CA ILE A 288 -30.17 -20.42 3.58
C ILE A 288 -31.12 -19.46 2.87
N GLY A 289 -31.16 -19.47 1.54
CA GLY A 289 -32.02 -18.59 0.73
C GLY A 289 -31.63 -17.12 0.84
N PHE A 290 -30.33 -16.82 0.87
CA PHE A 290 -29.85 -15.44 0.99
C PHE A 290 -30.28 -14.58 -0.20
N ASP A 291 -30.99 -13.49 0.09
CA ASP A 291 -31.49 -12.50 -0.88
C ASP A 291 -31.06 -11.06 -0.56
N GLY A 292 -30.15 -10.89 0.42
CA GLY A 292 -29.68 -9.58 0.88
C GLY A 292 -30.63 -8.85 1.84
N THR A 293 -31.77 -9.42 2.22
CA THR A 293 -32.73 -8.82 3.15
C THR A 293 -33.01 -9.69 4.38
N GLY A 294 -33.37 -9.07 5.51
CA GLY A 294 -33.84 -9.81 6.68
C GLY A 294 -32.71 -10.36 7.58
N ARG A 295 -32.91 -11.57 8.11
CA ARG A 295 -31.98 -12.26 9.01
C ARG A 295 -31.93 -13.74 8.65
N TYR A 296 -30.76 -14.36 8.80
CA TYR A 296 -30.52 -15.74 8.39
C TYR A 296 -29.84 -16.54 9.51
N LEU A 297 -28.64 -16.13 9.89
CA LEU A 297 -27.75 -16.85 10.81
C LEU A 297 -27.36 -15.95 11.98
N ASP A 298 -28.33 -15.22 12.54
CA ASP A 298 -28.11 -14.35 13.71
C ASP A 298 -27.88 -15.17 15.00
N PRO A 299 -27.46 -14.55 16.12
CA PRO A 299 -27.18 -15.29 17.36
C PRO A 299 -28.40 -15.98 17.97
N LYS A 300 -29.62 -15.80 17.45
CA LYS A 300 -30.81 -16.55 17.88
C LYS A 300 -31.02 -17.81 17.02
N HIS A 301 -30.34 -17.91 15.88
CA HIS A 301 -30.38 -19.05 14.96
C HIS A 301 -29.00 -19.75 14.94
N LYS A 302 -28.57 -20.22 16.11
CA LYS A 302 -27.26 -20.87 16.32
C LYS A 302 -27.34 -22.35 15.90
N GLY A 303 -26.93 -22.64 14.68
CA GLY A 303 -26.76 -24.01 14.17
C GLY A 303 -25.40 -24.17 13.49
N ASN A 304 -25.12 -25.39 12.99
CA ASN A 304 -23.88 -25.71 12.28
C ASN A 304 -23.59 -24.73 11.14
N ASP A 305 -24.64 -24.33 10.40
CA ASP A 305 -24.55 -23.36 9.30
C ASP A 305 -23.98 -22.01 9.73
N ARG A 306 -24.24 -21.55 10.96
CA ARG A 306 -23.64 -20.32 11.49
C ARG A 306 -22.13 -20.47 11.69
N THR A 307 -21.69 -21.61 12.22
CA THR A 307 -20.26 -21.89 12.43
C THR A 307 -19.56 -21.98 11.08
N THR A 308 -20.09 -22.76 10.15
CA THR A 308 -19.56 -22.88 8.78
C THR A 308 -19.49 -21.52 8.07
N ALA A 309 -20.52 -20.68 8.20
CA ALA A 309 -20.50 -19.33 7.63
C ALA A 309 -19.37 -18.46 8.20
N LEU A 310 -19.07 -18.56 9.49
CA LEU A 310 -17.98 -17.80 10.12
C LEU A 310 -16.59 -18.33 9.71
N GLU A 311 -16.43 -19.66 9.61
CA GLU A 311 -15.18 -20.29 9.16
C GLU A 311 -14.85 -19.95 7.70
N LEU A 312 -15.85 -20.03 6.82
CA LEU A 312 -15.73 -19.61 5.43
C LEU A 312 -15.47 -18.11 5.31
N ALA A 313 -16.18 -17.28 6.09
CA ALA A 313 -15.95 -15.84 6.12
C ALA A 313 -14.51 -15.52 6.54
N ASN A 314 -13.96 -16.21 7.54
CA ASN A 314 -12.57 -16.03 7.99
C ASN A 314 -11.57 -16.44 6.90
N THR A 315 -11.82 -17.55 6.21
CA THR A 315 -10.96 -18.00 5.09
C THR A 315 -10.95 -16.98 3.96
N LEU A 316 -12.13 -16.46 3.58
CA LEU A 316 -12.26 -15.43 2.55
C LEU A 316 -11.69 -14.07 3.02
N ASP A 317 -11.72 -13.78 4.31
CA ASP A 317 -11.07 -12.59 4.89
C ASP A 317 -9.55 -12.67 4.73
N LEU A 318 -8.93 -13.81 5.07
CA LEU A 318 -7.49 -14.03 4.82
C LEU A 318 -7.15 -13.84 3.34
N TYR A 319 -7.98 -14.38 2.43
CA TYR A 319 -7.80 -14.12 1.00
C TYR A 319 -7.89 -12.64 0.65
N ASN A 320 -8.93 -11.92 1.10
CA ASN A 320 -9.11 -10.51 0.77
C ASN A 320 -8.03 -9.59 1.36
N ASN A 321 -7.24 -10.07 2.31
CA ASN A 321 -6.08 -9.38 2.87
C ASN A 321 -4.73 -9.85 2.28
N GLY A 322 -4.74 -10.78 1.31
CA GLY A 322 -3.52 -11.28 0.68
C GLY A 322 -2.74 -12.28 1.55
N GLU A 323 -3.39 -12.93 2.52
CA GLU A 323 -2.73 -13.80 3.52
C GLU A 323 -3.04 -15.30 3.34
N LEU A 324 -3.71 -15.69 2.23
CA LEU A 324 -4.18 -17.07 2.04
C LEU A 324 -3.41 -17.86 0.98
N CYS A 325 -2.94 -17.21 -0.09
CA CYS A 325 -2.49 -17.90 -1.31
C CYS A 325 -0.97 -17.89 -1.54
N ASP A 326 -0.19 -17.60 -0.49
CA ASP A 326 1.29 -17.62 -0.48
C ASP A 326 1.90 -18.99 -0.84
#